data_AF-A0A0F8BWX3-F1
#
_entry.id   AF-A0A0F8BWX3-F1
#
_cell.length_a   1.000
_cell.length_b   1.000
_cell.length_c   1.000
_cell.angle_alpha   90.00
_cell.angle_beta   90.00
_cell.angle_gamma   90.00
#
_symmetry.space_group_name_H-M   'P 1'
#
loop_
_entity.id
_entity.type
_entity.pdbx_description
1 polymer ?
#
loop_
_entity_poly.entity_id
_entity_poly.type
_entity_poly.pdbx_seq_one_letter_code
_entity_poly.pdbx_strand_id
1 'polypeptide(L)'
;MITEAWLKERELAKAPPKPKDDDGNQPKIIDTGLTPEQEVFIAGLIETPIRDLAQYGYVPTPPSEADVAKASAAMAMSQGWEKCDRCEQRFQVFPDRRLEDGSHTSGGSLNGIELVRLTATAWPSGAIILDVLVQPQGAILDLNSRYSGVFPQDMANAQPWDGFEEPIAAPIPGNVTAVRSSQLKIVSSPAAARELLFALITPDTLLIGHGLENDLNATRIIHPKIIDTVLLYPTRGGLPSRMGLKVLASTHLNRKIQVDDGTGQGHDSAEDARASGELVRVKVREKWISMQAKGWRLKDGEFVAPP
;
A
#
# COMPACT_ATOMS: atom_id res chain seq x y z
N MET A 1 3.08 23.42 2.08
CA MET A 1 3.41 23.67 0.67
C MET A 1 4.57 22.77 0.30
N ILE A 2 4.56 22.15 -0.88
CA ILE A 2 5.74 21.45 -1.40
C ILE A 2 6.82 22.51 -1.62
N THR A 3 8.02 22.30 -1.10
CA THR A 3 9.11 23.28 -1.21
C THR A 3 9.89 23.09 -2.51
N GLU A 4 10.49 24.16 -3.04
CA GLU A 4 11.39 24.06 -4.20
C GLU A 4 12.55 23.09 -3.94
N ALA A 5 13.02 23.03 -2.69
CA ALA A 5 14.03 22.07 -2.25
C ALA A 5 13.57 20.61 -2.42
N TRP A 6 12.32 20.31 -2.06
CA TRP A 6 11.75 18.98 -2.27
C TRP A 6 11.68 18.62 -3.75
N LEU A 7 11.18 19.53 -4.60
CA LEU A 7 11.11 19.32 -6.05
C LEU A 7 12.49 19.05 -6.66
N LYS A 8 13.49 19.86 -6.31
CA LYS A 8 14.87 19.69 -6.80
C LYS A 8 15.47 18.36 -6.35
N GLU A 9 15.22 17.96 -5.11
CA GLU A 9 15.67 16.66 -4.59
C GLU A 9 15.04 15.49 -5.37
N ARG A 10 13.74 15.60 -5.71
CA ARG A 10 13.05 14.59 -6.52
C ARG A 10 13.54 14.52 -7.97
N GLU A 11 13.86 15.65 -8.59
CA GLU A 11 14.47 15.66 -9.93
C GLU A 11 15.86 15.01 -9.93
N LEU A 12 16.68 15.26 -8.91
CA LEU A 12 17.97 14.60 -8.75
C LEU A 12 17.83 13.09 -8.54
N ALA A 13 16.77 12.63 -7.86
CA ALA A 13 16.49 11.22 -7.63
C ALA A 13 16.13 10.43 -8.90
N LYS A 14 15.83 11.10 -10.02
CA LYS A 14 15.61 10.47 -11.35
C LYS A 14 16.91 10.02 -12.02
N ALA A 15 18.07 10.34 -11.45
CA ALA A 15 19.37 9.90 -11.97
C ALA A 15 19.46 8.36 -12.05
N PRO A 16 20.20 7.81 -13.03
CA PRO A 16 20.33 6.36 -13.17
C PRO A 16 20.92 5.75 -11.88
N PRO A 17 20.44 4.57 -11.47
CA PRO A 17 20.98 3.90 -10.30
C PRO A 17 22.47 3.61 -10.51
N LYS A 18 23.24 3.66 -9.41
CA LYS A 18 24.65 3.26 -9.45
C LYS A 18 24.74 1.77 -9.88
N PRO A 19 25.82 1.37 -10.57
CA PRO A 19 26.07 -0.03 -10.91
C PRO A 19 25.94 -0.91 -9.67
N LYS A 20 25.37 -2.11 -9.82
CA LYS A 20 25.21 -3.06 -8.71
C LYS A 20 26.59 -3.57 -8.28
N ASP A 21 26.85 -3.54 -6.97
CA ASP A 21 27.90 -4.34 -6.36
C ASP A 21 27.45 -5.82 -6.37
N ASP A 22 28.34 -6.73 -6.76
CA ASP A 22 28.05 -8.18 -6.88
C ASP A 22 28.08 -8.84 -5.49
N ASP A 23 27.02 -8.59 -4.71
CA ASP A 23 26.90 -9.03 -3.31
C ASP A 23 26.41 -10.50 -3.18
N GLY A 24 26.58 -11.34 -4.20
CA GLY A 24 26.35 -12.79 -4.08
C GLY A 24 24.89 -13.22 -3.82
N ASN A 25 23.90 -12.48 -4.36
CA ASN A 25 22.46 -12.83 -4.31
C ASN A 25 21.87 -12.99 -2.88
N GLN A 26 22.54 -12.50 -1.84
CA GLN A 26 22.03 -12.50 -0.46
C GLN A 26 21.16 -11.26 -0.17
N PRO A 27 20.02 -11.39 0.55
CA PRO A 27 19.21 -10.24 0.93
C PRO A 27 19.99 -9.22 1.74
N LYS A 28 19.93 -7.95 1.34
CA LYS A 28 20.63 -6.84 1.99
C LYS A 28 19.82 -6.36 3.20
N ILE A 29 20.38 -6.53 4.40
CA ILE A 29 19.84 -5.91 5.62
C ILE A 29 20.34 -4.46 5.67
N ILE A 30 19.43 -3.52 5.87
CA ILE A 30 19.76 -2.08 5.91
C ILE A 30 20.01 -1.69 7.36
N ASP A 31 21.28 -1.49 7.70
CA ASP A 31 21.67 -0.91 8.98
C ASP A 31 21.84 0.61 8.86
N THR A 32 21.02 1.34 9.63
CA THR A 32 21.05 2.81 9.72
C THR A 32 21.95 3.30 10.86
N GLY A 33 22.27 2.45 11.84
CA GLY A 33 22.88 2.83 13.10
C GLY A 33 22.00 3.71 14.00
N LEU A 34 20.69 3.78 13.73
CA LEU A 34 19.71 4.59 14.46
C LEU A 34 18.77 3.71 15.30
N THR A 35 18.21 4.26 16.38
CA THR A 35 17.10 3.62 17.10
C THR A 35 15.80 3.70 16.28
N PRO A 36 14.80 2.84 16.56
CA PRO A 36 13.48 2.93 15.91
C PRO A 36 12.87 4.33 15.92
N GLU A 37 12.95 5.03 17.04
CA GLU A 37 12.38 6.39 17.22
C GLU A 37 13.14 7.40 16.36
N GLN A 38 14.45 7.24 16.24
CA GLN A 38 15.29 8.07 15.37
C GLN A 38 15.02 7.79 13.88
N GLU A 39 14.79 6.52 13.51
CA GLU A 39 14.36 6.16 12.16
C GLU A 39 13.03 6.85 11.81
N VAL A 40 12.06 6.83 12.72
CA VAL A 40 10.76 7.52 12.57
C VAL A 40 10.92 9.03 12.43
N PHE A 41 11.79 9.64 13.22
CA PHE A 41 12.09 11.07 13.09
C PHE A 41 12.61 11.41 11.69
N ILE A 42 13.60 10.66 11.20
CA ILE A 42 14.17 10.89 9.86
C ILE A 42 13.17 10.56 8.75
N ALA A 43 12.31 9.55 8.95
CA ALA A 43 11.23 9.23 8.01
C ALA A 43 10.26 10.41 7.82
N GLY A 44 9.95 11.15 8.89
CA GLY A 44 9.16 12.39 8.80
C GLY A 44 9.81 13.48 7.95
N LEU A 45 11.13 13.44 7.74
CA LEU A 45 11.84 14.38 6.88
C LEU A 45 11.83 14.00 5.39
N ILE A 46 11.28 12.83 5.05
CA ILE A 46 11.16 12.30 3.68
C ILE A 46 9.72 11.99 3.29
N GLU A 47 8.74 12.65 3.92
CA GLU A 47 7.34 12.64 3.51
C GLU A 47 7.19 12.96 2.01
N THR A 48 6.16 12.38 1.41
CA THR A 48 5.83 12.54 -0.01
C THR A 48 4.45 13.19 -0.14
N PRO A 49 4.36 14.53 -0.17
CA PRO A 49 3.08 15.22 -0.21
C PRO A 49 2.34 14.95 -1.53
N ILE A 50 1.04 14.66 -1.44
CA ILE A 50 0.20 14.25 -2.58
C ILE A 50 -0.73 15.35 -3.12
N ARG A 51 -0.62 16.58 -2.61
CA ARG A 51 -1.58 17.67 -2.86
C ARG A 51 -1.83 17.97 -4.34
N ASP A 52 -0.79 17.86 -5.15
CA ASP A 52 -0.83 18.18 -6.58
C ASP A 52 -0.81 16.92 -7.47
N LEU A 53 -1.19 15.77 -6.92
CA LEU A 53 -1.14 14.47 -7.60
C LEU A 53 -2.51 13.90 -7.95
N ALA A 54 -3.58 14.71 -7.89
CA ALA A 54 -4.94 14.27 -8.18
C ALA A 54 -5.10 13.68 -9.59
N GLN A 55 -4.39 14.25 -10.57
CA GLN A 55 -4.35 13.74 -11.96
C GLN A 55 -3.76 12.33 -12.11
N TYR A 56 -3.07 11.83 -11.08
CA TYR A 56 -2.49 10.49 -11.05
C TYR A 56 -3.28 9.51 -10.17
N GLY A 57 -4.50 9.88 -9.74
CA GLY A 57 -5.41 9.03 -8.97
C GLY A 57 -5.36 9.25 -7.45
N TYR A 58 -4.45 10.07 -6.93
CA TYR A 58 -4.45 10.43 -5.50
C TYR A 58 -5.67 11.29 -5.15
N VAL A 59 -6.20 11.15 -3.94
CA VAL A 59 -7.29 11.99 -3.43
C VAL A 59 -6.76 12.81 -2.24
N PRO A 60 -6.21 14.01 -2.49
CA PRO A 60 -5.56 14.81 -1.44
C PRO A 60 -6.55 15.56 -0.55
N THR A 61 -7.77 15.79 -1.02
CA THR A 61 -8.83 16.52 -0.33
C THR A 61 -10.15 15.81 -0.50
N PRO A 62 -11.05 15.85 0.50
CA PRO A 62 -12.40 15.34 0.34
C PRO A 62 -13.09 15.96 -0.88
N PRO A 63 -13.78 15.16 -1.73
CA PRO A 63 -14.60 15.70 -2.82
C PRO A 63 -15.65 16.67 -2.29
N SER A 64 -15.97 17.70 -3.05
CA SER A 64 -17.04 18.64 -2.68
C SER A 64 -18.41 17.96 -2.78
N GLU A 65 -19.42 18.49 -2.08
CA GLU A 65 -20.81 18.00 -2.21
C GLU A 65 -21.30 18.04 -3.67
N ALA A 66 -20.86 19.03 -4.45
CA ALA A 66 -21.15 19.14 -5.87
C ALA A 66 -20.51 18.00 -6.69
N ASP A 67 -19.28 17.61 -6.37
CA ASP A 67 -18.61 16.48 -7.00
C ASP A 67 -19.31 15.16 -6.67
N VAL A 68 -19.72 14.99 -5.41
CA VAL A 68 -20.48 13.82 -4.96
C VAL A 68 -21.81 13.74 -5.71
N ALA A 69 -22.57 14.84 -5.75
CA ALA A 69 -23.85 14.89 -6.47
C ALA A 69 -23.70 14.57 -7.96
N LYS A 70 -22.65 15.10 -8.60
CA LYS A 70 -22.33 14.82 -10.00
C LYS A 70 -21.97 13.35 -10.21
N ALA A 71 -21.17 12.75 -9.33
CA ALA A 71 -20.80 11.34 -9.41
C ALA A 71 -22.03 10.42 -9.22
N SER A 72 -22.88 10.71 -8.23
CA SER A 72 -24.13 9.98 -8.02
C SER A 72 -25.08 10.07 -9.22
N ALA A 73 -25.22 11.26 -9.81
CA ALA A 73 -26.01 11.44 -11.02
C ALA A 73 -25.44 10.64 -12.22
N ALA A 74 -24.11 10.65 -12.39
CA ALA A 74 -23.45 9.86 -13.43
C ALA A 74 -23.65 8.35 -13.26
N MET A 75 -23.56 7.84 -12.02
CA MET A 75 -23.87 6.44 -11.70
C MET A 75 -25.33 6.10 -12.00
N ALA A 76 -26.28 6.96 -11.67
CA ALA A 76 -27.68 6.74 -12.00
C ALA A 76 -27.94 6.73 -13.52
N MET A 77 -27.23 7.58 -14.27
CA MET A 77 -27.32 7.66 -15.73
C MET A 77 -26.60 6.51 -16.45
N SER A 78 -25.65 5.81 -15.80
CA SER A 78 -24.91 4.72 -16.43
C SER A 78 -25.79 3.51 -16.74
N GLN A 79 -26.93 3.35 -16.04
CA GLN A 79 -27.87 2.23 -16.17
C GLN A 79 -27.17 0.85 -16.10
N GLY A 80 -26.13 0.77 -15.26
CA GLY A 80 -25.33 -0.45 -15.08
C GLY A 80 -24.39 -0.78 -16.23
N TRP A 81 -24.21 0.10 -17.21
CA TRP A 81 -23.23 -0.12 -18.27
C TRP A 81 -21.81 0.21 -17.82
N GLU A 82 -20.94 -0.78 -17.89
CA GLU A 82 -19.51 -0.66 -17.60
C GLU A 82 -18.68 -0.90 -18.87
N LYS A 83 -17.40 -0.51 -18.80
CA LYS A 83 -16.40 -0.77 -19.83
C LYS A 83 -15.38 -1.74 -19.25
N CYS A 84 -15.12 -2.86 -19.92
CA CYS A 84 -14.07 -3.79 -19.48
C CYS A 84 -12.69 -3.15 -19.69
N ASP A 85 -11.89 -3.03 -18.63
CA ASP A 85 -10.54 -2.46 -18.72
C ASP A 85 -9.58 -3.31 -19.57
N ARG A 86 -9.87 -4.61 -19.74
CA ARG A 86 -9.03 -5.53 -20.53
C ARG A 86 -9.33 -5.49 -22.03
N CYS A 87 -10.60 -5.60 -22.42
CA CYS A 87 -10.98 -5.72 -23.83
C CYS A 87 -11.73 -4.50 -24.38
N GLU A 88 -11.95 -3.48 -23.54
CA GLU A 88 -12.67 -2.25 -23.85
C GLU A 88 -14.15 -2.41 -24.25
N GLN A 89 -14.66 -3.64 -24.29
CA GLN A 89 -16.05 -3.92 -24.60
C GLN A 89 -16.96 -3.43 -23.47
N ARG A 90 -18.10 -2.85 -23.86
CA ARG A 90 -19.13 -2.44 -22.92
C ARG A 90 -20.03 -3.63 -22.57
N PHE A 91 -20.32 -3.78 -21.30
CA PHE A 91 -21.24 -4.80 -20.79
C PHE A 91 -22.20 -4.17 -19.80
N GLN A 92 -23.40 -4.74 -19.66
CA GLN A 92 -24.41 -4.24 -18.75
C GLN A 92 -24.54 -5.16 -17.54
N VAL A 93 -24.47 -4.56 -16.36
CA VAL A 93 -24.63 -5.18 -15.06
C VAL A 93 -26.09 -5.04 -14.64
N PHE A 94 -26.74 -6.16 -14.34
CA PHE A 94 -28.12 -6.22 -13.89
C PHE A 94 -28.14 -6.44 -12.38
N PRO A 95 -29.07 -5.79 -11.65
CA PRO A 95 -29.25 -6.04 -10.23
C PRO A 95 -29.77 -7.44 -9.93
N ASP A 96 -30.42 -8.11 -10.89
CA ASP A 96 -31.02 -9.44 -10.76
C ASP A 96 -30.76 -10.32 -12.00
N ARG A 97 -30.94 -11.64 -11.87
CA ARG A 97 -30.92 -12.58 -13.00
C ARG A 97 -32.01 -12.21 -14.00
N ARG A 98 -31.65 -11.97 -15.27
CA ARG A 98 -32.65 -11.81 -16.32
C ARG A 98 -33.31 -13.16 -16.61
N LEU A 99 -34.61 -13.25 -16.34
CA LEU A 99 -35.40 -14.48 -16.49
C LEU A 99 -35.56 -14.92 -17.96
N GLU A 100 -35.49 -13.99 -18.91
CA GLU A 100 -35.73 -14.23 -20.34
C GLU A 100 -34.58 -14.99 -21.02
N ASP A 101 -33.33 -14.62 -20.72
CA ASP A 101 -32.14 -15.19 -21.37
C ASP A 101 -31.23 -15.95 -20.38
N GLY A 102 -31.61 -16.00 -19.10
CA GLY A 102 -30.84 -16.65 -18.04
C GLY A 102 -29.51 -15.97 -17.73
N SER A 103 -29.23 -14.81 -18.33
CA SER A 103 -27.98 -14.08 -18.16
C SER A 103 -27.86 -13.57 -16.72
N HIS A 104 -26.81 -14.03 -16.05
CA HIS A 104 -26.36 -13.56 -14.76
C HIS A 104 -25.19 -12.62 -15.02
N THR A 105 -25.43 -11.31 -14.94
CA THR A 105 -24.44 -10.45 -14.32
C THR A 105 -24.82 -10.42 -12.85
N SER A 106 -23.86 -10.68 -11.96
CA SER A 106 -23.97 -10.69 -10.49
C SER A 106 -25.18 -9.95 -9.94
N GLY A 107 -26.00 -10.62 -9.11
CA GLY A 107 -27.22 -10.06 -8.51
C GLY A 107 -26.98 -8.97 -7.44
N GLY A 108 -26.26 -7.91 -7.81
CA GLY A 108 -25.90 -6.79 -6.95
C GLY A 108 -25.07 -5.76 -7.73
N SER A 109 -25.03 -4.52 -7.23
CA SER A 109 -24.16 -3.48 -7.78
C SER A 109 -22.71 -3.97 -7.81
N LEU A 110 -22.14 -4.11 -9.00
CA LEU A 110 -20.69 -4.21 -9.16
C LEU A 110 -20.14 -2.81 -8.95
N ASN A 111 -19.42 -2.60 -7.85
CA ASN A 111 -18.79 -1.30 -7.58
C ASN A 111 -17.36 -1.25 -8.14
N GLY A 112 -17.08 -2.02 -9.21
CA GLY A 112 -15.73 -2.24 -9.72
C GLY A 112 -14.85 -3.04 -8.76
N ILE A 113 -13.58 -2.63 -8.63
CA ILE A 113 -12.62 -3.24 -7.69
C ILE A 113 -12.96 -2.80 -6.27
N GLU A 114 -13.15 -3.76 -5.37
CA GLU A 114 -13.43 -3.52 -3.95
C GLU A 114 -12.37 -4.14 -3.03
N LEU A 115 -12.27 -3.62 -1.80
CA LEU A 115 -11.37 -4.10 -0.75
C LEU A 115 -11.82 -5.48 -0.23
N VAL A 116 -10.93 -6.49 -0.29
CA VAL A 116 -11.20 -7.85 0.20
C VAL A 116 -10.28 -8.30 1.35
N ARG A 117 -9.14 -7.63 1.52
CA ARG A 117 -8.20 -7.86 2.63
C ARG A 117 -7.50 -6.56 2.97
N LEU A 118 -7.29 -6.31 4.26
CA LEU A 118 -6.54 -5.17 4.76
C LEU A 118 -5.48 -5.65 5.73
N THR A 119 -4.21 -5.41 5.38
CA THR A 119 -3.06 -5.74 6.22
C THR A 119 -2.28 -4.47 6.53
N ALA A 120 -1.94 -4.26 7.80
CA ALA A 120 -1.07 -3.18 8.25
C ALA A 120 0.07 -3.74 9.10
N THR A 121 1.28 -3.21 8.91
CA THR A 121 2.46 -3.58 9.70
C THR A 121 3.06 -2.36 10.38
N ALA A 122 3.47 -2.49 11.65
CA ALA A 122 4.19 -1.46 12.37
C ALA A 122 5.62 -1.30 11.82
N TRP A 123 5.95 -0.11 11.33
CA TRP A 123 7.31 0.25 10.97
C TRP A 123 7.98 0.99 12.13
N PRO A 124 9.26 0.72 12.48
CA PRO A 124 10.26 -0.06 11.72
C PRO A 124 10.26 -1.59 11.96
N SER A 125 9.50 -2.10 12.92
CA SER A 125 9.59 -3.52 13.34
C SER A 125 9.17 -4.56 12.28
N GLY A 126 8.27 -4.21 11.37
CA GLY A 126 7.62 -5.14 10.44
C GLY A 126 6.57 -6.05 11.08
N ALA A 127 6.24 -5.86 12.37
CA ALA A 127 5.20 -6.62 13.05
C ALA A 127 3.82 -6.35 12.43
N ILE A 128 3.02 -7.39 12.23
CA ILE A 128 1.64 -7.23 11.77
C ILE A 128 0.82 -6.67 12.93
N ILE A 129 0.08 -5.58 12.68
CA ILE A 129 -0.80 -4.94 13.68
C ILE A 129 -2.27 -5.02 13.31
N LEU A 130 -2.57 -5.41 12.06
CA LEU A 130 -3.91 -5.68 11.56
C LEU A 130 -3.77 -6.60 10.34
N ASP A 131 -4.49 -7.71 10.29
CA ASP A 131 -4.60 -8.53 9.08
C ASP A 131 -5.99 -9.19 9.00
N VAL A 132 -6.91 -8.53 8.30
CA VAL A 132 -8.32 -8.94 8.24
C VAL A 132 -8.79 -9.13 6.81
N LEU A 133 -9.63 -10.15 6.61
CA LEU A 133 -10.49 -10.22 5.44
C LEU A 133 -11.61 -9.19 5.56
N VAL A 134 -12.07 -8.68 4.44
CA VAL A 134 -13.10 -7.64 4.37
C VAL A 134 -14.23 -8.15 3.49
N GLN A 135 -15.44 -8.16 4.03
CA GLN A 135 -16.63 -8.42 3.23
C GLN A 135 -16.91 -7.20 2.32
N PRO A 136 -16.87 -7.34 0.98
CA PRO A 136 -17.19 -6.25 0.06
C PRO A 136 -18.68 -5.89 0.09
N GLN A 137 -19.02 -4.70 -0.40
CA GLN A 137 -20.43 -4.26 -0.47
C GLN A 137 -21.16 -4.94 -1.62
N GLY A 138 -20.49 -5.07 -2.78
CA GLY A 138 -21.01 -5.76 -3.95
C GLY A 138 -20.80 -7.27 -3.90
N ALA A 139 -21.47 -7.97 -4.83
CA ALA A 139 -21.25 -9.39 -5.03
C ALA A 139 -19.86 -9.64 -5.65
N ILE A 140 -19.13 -10.62 -5.13
CA ILE A 140 -17.79 -10.97 -5.61
C ILE A 140 -17.91 -11.80 -6.89
N LEU A 141 -17.44 -11.27 -8.01
CA LEU A 141 -17.32 -12.01 -9.27
C LEU A 141 -15.99 -12.75 -9.40
N ASP A 142 -14.91 -12.08 -9.01
CA ASP A 142 -13.54 -12.59 -9.08
C ASP A 142 -12.76 -12.02 -7.89
N LEU A 143 -12.16 -12.90 -7.09
CA LEU A 143 -11.29 -12.52 -5.97
C LEU A 143 -9.93 -12.02 -6.45
N ASN A 144 -9.62 -12.19 -7.74
CA ASN A 144 -8.34 -11.89 -8.33
C ASN A 144 -7.18 -12.51 -7.53
N SER A 145 -7.34 -13.79 -7.13
CA SER A 145 -6.57 -14.47 -6.07
C SER A 145 -5.05 -14.43 -6.30
N ARG A 146 -4.60 -14.38 -7.55
CA ARG A 146 -3.18 -14.19 -7.89
C ARG A 146 -2.60 -12.90 -7.28
N TYR A 147 -3.37 -11.83 -7.27
CA TYR A 147 -2.95 -10.51 -6.81
C TYR A 147 -3.40 -10.22 -5.38
N SER A 148 -4.61 -10.65 -4.99
CA SER A 148 -5.13 -10.39 -3.64
C SER A 148 -4.58 -11.35 -2.58
N GLY A 149 -4.10 -12.53 -2.99
CA GLY A 149 -3.75 -13.61 -2.06
C GLY A 149 -4.96 -14.22 -1.35
N VAL A 150 -6.18 -13.84 -1.72
CA VAL A 150 -7.44 -14.31 -1.12
C VAL A 150 -8.12 -15.30 -2.04
N PHE A 151 -8.45 -16.47 -1.52
CA PHE A 151 -9.12 -17.56 -2.23
C PHE A 151 -10.55 -17.76 -1.70
N PRO A 152 -11.44 -18.41 -2.48
CA PRO A 152 -12.82 -18.65 -2.04
C PRO A 152 -12.91 -19.38 -0.69
N GLN A 153 -11.98 -20.29 -0.42
CA GLN A 153 -11.90 -21.01 0.85
C GLN A 153 -11.57 -20.09 2.02
N ASP A 154 -10.77 -19.05 1.82
CA ASP A 154 -10.43 -18.09 2.87
C ASP A 154 -11.69 -17.34 3.31
N MET A 155 -12.48 -16.84 2.34
CA MET A 155 -13.75 -16.16 2.60
C MET A 155 -14.79 -17.09 3.24
N ALA A 156 -14.90 -18.33 2.76
CA ALA A 156 -15.88 -19.30 3.26
C ALA A 156 -15.57 -19.78 4.68
N ASN A 157 -14.29 -19.88 5.02
CA ASN A 157 -13.84 -20.35 6.32
C ASN A 157 -13.57 -19.20 7.30
N ALA A 158 -13.60 -17.93 6.87
CA ALA A 158 -13.26 -16.81 7.74
C ALA A 158 -14.17 -16.74 8.96
N GLN A 159 -13.59 -16.58 10.15
CA GLN A 159 -14.36 -16.35 11.36
C GLN A 159 -14.72 -14.87 11.47
N PRO A 160 -15.93 -14.50 11.92
CA PRO A 160 -16.26 -13.10 12.14
C PRO A 160 -15.28 -12.43 13.12
N TRP A 161 -14.93 -11.18 12.85
CA TRP A 161 -14.15 -10.36 13.77
C TRP A 161 -14.90 -10.17 15.09
N ASP A 162 -14.26 -10.54 16.20
CA ASP A 162 -14.82 -10.56 17.56
C ASP A 162 -14.23 -9.48 18.49
N GLY A 163 -13.36 -8.60 17.96
CA GLY A 163 -12.77 -7.49 18.72
C GLY A 163 -11.42 -7.79 19.38
N PHE A 164 -10.87 -9.01 19.26
CA PHE A 164 -9.58 -9.36 19.84
C PHE A 164 -8.63 -9.97 18.81
N GLU A 165 -7.44 -9.37 18.67
CA GLU A 165 -6.28 -9.99 18.02
C GLU A 165 -5.17 -10.15 19.08
N GLU A 166 -4.65 -11.36 19.24
CA GLU A 166 -3.38 -11.52 19.93
C GLU A 166 -2.25 -10.96 19.03
N PRO A 167 -1.24 -10.28 19.59
CA PRO A 167 -0.12 -9.77 18.78
C PRO A 167 0.54 -10.92 18.01
N ILE A 168 0.50 -10.87 16.68
CA ILE A 168 1.25 -11.81 15.84
C ILE A 168 2.73 -11.45 15.99
N ALA A 169 3.49 -12.32 16.64
CA ALA A 169 4.91 -12.10 16.92
C ALA A 169 5.67 -11.68 15.64
N ALA A 170 6.51 -10.66 15.76
CA ALA A 170 7.33 -10.18 14.66
C ALA A 170 8.15 -11.34 14.05
N PRO A 171 8.32 -11.41 12.72
CA PRO A 171 9.18 -12.41 12.10
C PRO A 171 10.60 -12.30 12.64
N ILE A 172 11.20 -13.42 13.07
CA ILE A 172 12.61 -13.47 13.49
C ILE A 172 13.48 -13.15 12.25
N PRO A 173 14.44 -12.21 12.34
CA PRO A 173 15.35 -11.91 11.23
C PRO A 173 16.08 -13.18 10.77
N GLY A 174 15.93 -13.55 9.49
CA GLY A 174 16.62 -14.69 8.88
C GLY A 174 15.80 -15.97 8.69
N ASN A 175 14.54 -16.02 9.13
CA ASN A 175 13.65 -17.15 8.84
C ASN A 175 12.42 -16.67 8.05
N VAL A 176 12.46 -16.85 6.73
CA VAL A 176 11.44 -16.34 5.77
C VAL A 176 10.30 -17.33 5.53
N THR A 177 10.22 -18.40 6.30
CA THR A 177 9.04 -19.27 6.27
C THR A 177 7.92 -18.58 7.04
N ALA A 178 7.14 -17.78 6.30
CA ALA A 178 5.85 -17.29 6.75
C ALA A 178 5.02 -18.49 7.23
N VAL A 179 4.94 -18.67 8.54
CA VAL A 179 3.86 -19.47 9.13
C VAL A 179 2.61 -18.71 8.71
N ARG A 180 1.83 -19.26 7.76
CA ARG A 180 0.43 -18.86 7.53
C ARG A 180 -0.32 -19.17 8.83
N SER A 181 -0.15 -18.28 9.80
CA SER A 181 -0.71 -18.41 11.12
C SER A 181 -2.17 -18.02 11.05
N SER A 182 -3.02 -18.93 11.51
CA SER A 182 -4.44 -18.77 11.82
C SER A 182 -5.37 -18.34 10.69
N GLN A 183 -6.47 -19.08 10.56
CA GLN A 183 -7.68 -18.72 9.84
C GLN A 183 -7.99 -17.22 10.00
N LEU A 184 -7.87 -16.44 8.92
CA LEU A 184 -8.07 -15.00 8.96
C LEU A 184 -9.49 -14.67 9.44
N LYS A 185 -9.60 -13.62 10.26
CA LYS A 185 -10.91 -13.09 10.66
C LYS A 185 -11.45 -12.16 9.58
N ILE A 186 -12.77 -12.11 9.43
CA ILE A 186 -13.47 -11.26 8.47
C ILE A 186 -14.28 -10.17 9.18
N VAL A 187 -14.12 -8.93 8.71
CA VAL A 187 -14.98 -7.81 9.11
C VAL A 187 -16.15 -7.65 8.15
N SER A 188 -17.27 -7.13 8.66
CA SER A 188 -18.55 -7.09 7.96
C SER A 188 -18.63 -6.11 6.79
N SER A 189 -17.69 -5.17 6.66
CA SER A 189 -17.68 -4.18 5.59
C SER A 189 -16.34 -3.46 5.45
N PRO A 190 -16.08 -2.74 4.35
CA PRO A 190 -14.91 -1.87 4.22
C PRO A 190 -14.91 -0.73 5.25
N ALA A 191 -16.10 -0.29 5.71
CA ALA A 191 -16.21 0.70 6.78
C ALA A 191 -15.69 0.14 8.10
N ALA A 192 -16.07 -1.10 8.46
CA ALA A 192 -15.56 -1.76 9.66
C ALA A 192 -14.02 -1.94 9.60
N ALA A 193 -13.47 -2.31 8.44
CA ALA A 193 -12.02 -2.39 8.23
C ALA A 193 -11.32 -1.04 8.48
N ARG A 194 -11.89 0.05 7.97
CA ARG A 194 -11.38 1.41 8.23
C ARG A 194 -11.39 1.77 9.70
N GLU A 195 -12.48 1.48 10.42
CA GLU A 195 -12.57 1.78 11.85
C GLU A 195 -11.49 1.05 12.66
N LEU A 196 -11.20 -0.22 12.32
CA LEU A 196 -10.08 -0.94 12.94
C LEU A 196 -8.74 -0.27 12.66
N LEU A 197 -8.50 0.17 11.42
CA LEU A 197 -7.26 0.87 11.08
C LEU A 197 -7.17 2.23 11.82
N PHE A 198 -8.26 3.00 11.88
CA PHE A 198 -8.33 4.28 12.59
C PHE A 198 -8.15 4.15 14.11
N ALA A 199 -8.46 3.00 14.71
CA ALA A 199 -8.11 2.73 16.10
C ALA A 199 -6.59 2.61 16.33
N LEU A 200 -5.81 2.35 15.28
CA LEU A 200 -4.36 2.13 15.33
C LEU A 200 -3.54 3.33 14.83
N ILE A 201 -4.15 4.25 14.08
CA ILE A 201 -3.46 5.38 13.44
C ILE A 201 -4.08 6.72 13.83
N THR A 202 -3.26 7.77 13.79
CA THR A 202 -3.70 9.16 13.97
C THR A 202 -3.36 9.98 12.72
N PRO A 203 -3.89 11.19 12.54
CA PRO A 203 -3.46 12.09 11.46
C PRO A 203 -1.95 12.37 11.45
N ASP A 204 -1.25 12.19 12.57
CA ASP A 204 0.20 12.38 12.67
C ASP A 204 1.02 11.12 12.38
N THR A 205 0.37 9.95 12.28
CA THR A 205 1.02 8.69 11.92
C THR A 205 1.49 8.72 10.47
N LEU A 206 2.72 8.28 10.19
CA LEU A 206 3.22 8.17 8.81
C LEU A 206 2.68 6.89 8.17
N LEU A 207 1.89 7.00 7.08
CA LEU A 207 1.49 5.85 6.28
C LEU A 207 2.52 5.57 5.20
N ILE A 208 3.08 4.35 5.20
CA ILE A 208 4.09 3.90 4.25
C ILE A 208 3.49 2.85 3.32
N GLY A 209 3.79 2.94 2.03
CA GLY A 209 3.36 1.94 1.06
C GLY A 209 3.94 2.13 -0.34
N HIS A 210 3.37 1.44 -1.32
CA HIS A 210 3.81 1.47 -2.72
C HIS A 210 2.62 1.71 -3.66
N GLY A 211 2.50 2.92 -4.20
CA GLY A 211 1.32 3.28 -4.99
C GLY A 211 0.07 3.34 -4.10
N LEU A 212 0.21 4.04 -2.98
CA LEU A 212 -0.82 4.16 -1.93
C LEU A 212 -2.11 4.79 -2.44
N GLU A 213 -2.13 5.42 -3.61
CA GLU A 213 -3.38 5.89 -4.20
C GLU A 213 -4.38 4.75 -4.39
N ASN A 214 -3.91 3.55 -4.75
CA ASN A 214 -4.82 2.40 -4.95
C ASN A 214 -5.40 1.95 -3.60
N ASP A 215 -4.55 1.79 -2.59
CA ASP A 215 -4.95 1.34 -1.25
C ASP A 215 -5.87 2.36 -0.56
N LEU A 216 -5.53 3.65 -0.64
CA LEU A 216 -6.32 4.73 -0.03
C LEU A 216 -7.67 4.93 -0.73
N ASN A 217 -7.74 4.76 -2.06
CA ASN A 217 -9.01 4.75 -2.76
C ASN A 217 -9.88 3.54 -2.40
N ALA A 218 -9.29 2.33 -2.35
CA ALA A 218 -10.01 1.10 -2.00
C ALA A 218 -10.53 1.13 -0.56
N THR A 219 -9.73 1.66 0.37
CA THR A 219 -10.13 1.86 1.77
C THR A 219 -11.05 3.07 1.93
N ARG A 220 -11.05 4.04 1.00
CA ARG A 220 -11.72 5.35 1.09
C ARG A 220 -11.19 6.20 2.25
N ILE A 221 -9.87 6.26 2.38
CA ILE A 221 -9.17 7.03 3.41
C ILE A 221 -8.43 8.20 2.76
N ILE A 222 -8.53 9.38 3.38
CA ILE A 222 -7.69 10.53 3.06
C ILE A 222 -6.79 10.76 4.25
N HIS A 223 -5.48 10.57 4.05
CA HIS A 223 -4.50 10.66 5.12
C HIS A 223 -3.45 11.75 4.84
N PRO A 224 -3.15 12.65 5.79
CA PRO A 224 -2.31 13.81 5.51
C PRO A 224 -0.80 13.50 5.41
N LYS A 225 -0.32 12.45 6.08
CA LYS A 225 1.12 12.14 6.20
C LYS A 225 1.46 10.81 5.53
N ILE A 226 1.91 10.90 4.29
CA ILE A 226 2.18 9.74 3.44
C ILE A 226 3.66 9.68 3.05
N ILE A 227 4.20 8.47 3.04
CA ILE A 227 5.47 8.11 2.41
C ILE A 227 5.18 7.01 1.38
N ASP A 228 5.07 7.41 0.13
CA ASP A 228 4.85 6.51 -0.99
C ASP A 228 6.18 6.19 -1.69
N THR A 229 6.54 4.91 -1.74
CA THR A 229 7.77 4.46 -2.37
C THR A 229 7.81 4.73 -3.88
N VAL A 230 6.67 4.84 -4.57
CA VAL A 230 6.64 5.27 -5.99
C VAL A 230 7.17 6.70 -6.13
N LEU A 231 6.87 7.57 -5.15
CA LEU A 231 7.33 8.96 -5.12
C LEU A 231 8.76 9.09 -4.57
N LEU A 232 9.18 8.17 -3.69
CA LEU A 232 10.55 8.12 -3.20
C LEU A 232 11.56 7.62 -4.24
N TYR A 233 11.11 6.78 -5.17
CA TYR A 233 11.91 6.16 -6.22
C TYR A 233 11.33 6.47 -7.61
N PRO A 234 11.40 7.74 -8.06
CA PRO A 234 10.81 8.14 -9.33
C PRO A 234 11.54 7.50 -10.52
N THR A 235 10.78 7.16 -11.56
CA THR A 235 11.37 6.82 -12.86
C THR A 235 11.97 8.07 -13.52
N ARG A 236 12.81 7.88 -14.55
CA ARG A 236 13.34 8.98 -15.36
C ARG A 236 12.23 9.86 -15.96
N GLY A 237 11.10 9.27 -16.34
CA GLY A 237 9.95 9.98 -16.90
C GLY A 237 9.05 10.66 -15.86
N GLY A 238 9.21 10.32 -14.58
CA GLY A 238 8.24 10.68 -13.55
C GLY A 238 6.88 10.00 -13.75
N LEU A 239 5.88 10.41 -12.98
CA LEU A 239 4.51 9.92 -13.12
C LEU A 239 3.95 10.24 -14.52
N PRO A 240 3.14 9.36 -15.12
CA PRO A 240 2.54 8.14 -14.55
C PRO A 240 3.45 6.90 -14.61
N SER A 241 4.69 7.02 -15.11
CA SER A 241 5.62 5.89 -15.19
C SER A 241 6.19 5.56 -13.81
N ARG A 242 6.04 4.31 -13.38
CA ARG A 242 6.39 3.84 -12.03
C ARG A 242 7.21 2.55 -12.09
N MET A 243 8.15 2.43 -11.15
CA MET A 243 8.88 1.19 -10.91
C MET A 243 8.04 0.27 -10.04
N GLY A 244 7.85 -0.98 -10.44
CA GLY A 244 7.13 -1.95 -9.60
C GLY A 244 7.91 -2.32 -8.34
N LEU A 245 7.20 -2.60 -7.24
CA LEU A 245 7.79 -2.97 -5.94
C LEU A 245 8.80 -4.11 -6.07
N LYS A 246 8.51 -5.15 -6.85
CA LYS A 246 9.42 -6.27 -7.12
C LYS A 246 10.77 -5.82 -7.70
N VAL A 247 10.76 -4.81 -8.58
CA VAL A 247 11.99 -4.25 -9.17
C VAL A 247 12.76 -3.43 -8.13
N LEU A 248 12.06 -2.63 -7.32
CA LEU A 248 12.68 -1.84 -6.26
C LEU A 248 13.30 -2.74 -5.18
N ALA A 249 12.59 -3.76 -4.72
CA ALA A 249 13.08 -4.74 -3.76
C ALA A 249 14.31 -5.49 -4.28
N SER A 250 14.27 -5.93 -5.55
CA SER A 250 15.43 -6.58 -6.17
C SER A 250 16.63 -5.62 -6.32
N THR A 251 16.38 -4.35 -6.59
CA THR A 251 17.43 -3.37 -6.87
C THR A 251 18.09 -2.85 -5.60
N HIS A 252 17.30 -2.53 -4.57
CA HIS A 252 17.78 -1.85 -3.37
C HIS A 252 17.97 -2.78 -2.16
N LEU A 253 17.24 -3.90 -2.11
CA LEU A 253 17.28 -4.84 -0.99
C LEU A 253 17.88 -6.20 -1.38
N ASN A 254 18.24 -6.39 -2.66
CA ASN A 254 18.67 -7.68 -3.22
C ASN A 254 17.71 -8.83 -2.85
N ARG A 255 16.41 -8.54 -2.78
CA ARG A 255 15.36 -9.47 -2.35
C ARG A 255 14.40 -9.77 -3.49
N LYS A 256 14.08 -11.04 -3.69
CA LYS A 256 12.97 -11.47 -4.56
C LYS A 256 11.72 -11.59 -3.70
N ILE A 257 10.70 -10.82 -4.04
CA ILE A 257 9.36 -10.86 -3.44
C ILE A 257 8.36 -11.30 -4.51
N GLN A 258 7.14 -11.68 -4.11
CA GLN A 258 6.09 -12.11 -5.04
C GLN A 258 6.62 -13.17 -6.02
N VAL A 259 7.27 -14.19 -5.47
CA VAL A 259 7.86 -15.29 -6.25
C VAL A 259 6.73 -16.22 -6.63
N ASP A 260 6.45 -16.32 -7.94
CA ASP A 260 5.58 -17.35 -8.48
C ASP A 260 6.39 -18.65 -8.53
N ASP A 261 6.10 -19.56 -7.59
CA ASP A 261 6.70 -20.88 -7.51
C ASP A 261 5.87 -21.94 -8.26
N GLY A 262 4.87 -21.52 -9.04
CA GLY A 262 3.98 -22.41 -9.78
C GLY A 262 2.93 -23.11 -8.91
N THR A 263 2.88 -22.83 -7.61
CA THR A 263 1.84 -23.38 -6.70
C THR A 263 0.50 -22.64 -6.81
N GLY A 264 0.47 -21.54 -7.57
CA GLY A 264 -0.70 -20.65 -7.65
C GLY A 264 -0.89 -19.80 -6.40
N GLN A 265 0.13 -19.71 -5.52
CA GLN A 265 0.12 -18.83 -4.36
C GLN A 265 0.01 -17.37 -4.81
N GLY A 266 -1.02 -16.68 -4.33
CA GLY A 266 -1.19 -15.24 -4.58
C GLY A 266 -0.22 -14.40 -3.76
N HIS A 267 -0.19 -13.09 -4.02
CA HIS A 267 0.66 -12.16 -3.29
C HIS A 267 0.33 -12.13 -1.79
N ASP A 268 1.34 -11.89 -0.95
CA ASP A 268 1.18 -11.67 0.47
C ASP A 268 1.24 -10.16 0.77
N SER A 269 0.10 -9.58 1.16
CA SER A 269 -0.01 -8.16 1.54
C SER A 269 0.97 -7.78 2.65
N ALA A 270 1.29 -8.69 3.58
CA ALA A 270 2.25 -8.43 4.64
C ALA A 270 3.70 -8.38 4.12
N GLU A 271 4.05 -9.22 3.12
CA GLU A 271 5.35 -9.16 2.42
C GLU A 271 5.52 -7.81 1.72
N ASP A 272 4.50 -7.37 1.00
CA ASP A 272 4.51 -6.11 0.25
C ASP A 272 4.62 -4.88 1.17
N ALA A 273 3.88 -4.88 2.29
CA ALA A 273 3.96 -3.82 3.31
C ALA A 273 5.37 -3.74 3.92
N ARG A 274 5.95 -4.88 4.31
CA ARG A 274 7.31 -4.94 4.86
C ARG A 274 8.35 -4.50 3.82
N ALA A 275 8.24 -4.96 2.58
CA ALA A 275 9.17 -4.57 1.52
C ALA A 275 9.15 -3.05 1.27
N SER A 276 7.97 -2.44 1.29
CA SER A 276 7.80 -0.98 1.20
C SER A 276 8.48 -0.27 2.37
N GLY A 277 8.29 -0.76 3.60
CA GLY A 277 8.95 -0.24 4.80
C GLY A 277 10.48 -0.34 4.76
N GLU A 278 11.03 -1.45 4.26
CA GLU A 278 12.48 -1.62 4.09
C GLU A 278 13.05 -0.65 3.05
N LEU A 279 12.32 -0.38 1.96
CA LEU A 279 12.71 0.65 0.99
C LEU A 279 12.72 2.05 1.63
N VAL A 280 11.75 2.36 2.50
CA VAL A 280 11.80 3.61 3.28
C VAL A 280 13.04 3.65 4.18
N ARG A 281 13.42 2.53 4.82
CA ARG A 281 14.66 2.47 5.63
C ARG A 281 15.91 2.78 4.80
N VAL A 282 16.00 2.32 3.54
CA VAL A 282 17.09 2.71 2.62
C VAL A 282 17.15 4.23 2.47
N LYS A 283 16.00 4.88 2.26
CA LYS A 283 15.92 6.34 2.12
C LYS A 283 16.22 7.09 3.42
N VAL A 284 15.82 6.54 4.56
CA VAL A 284 16.21 7.05 5.88
C VAL A 284 17.73 7.03 6.03
N ARG A 285 18.39 5.93 5.67
CA ARG A 285 19.87 5.84 5.68
C ARG A 285 20.52 6.88 4.80
N GLU A 286 20.05 7.03 3.56
CA GLU A 286 20.57 8.05 2.61
C GLU A 286 20.39 9.47 3.15
N LYS A 287 19.21 9.76 3.72
CA LYS A 287 18.90 11.06 4.32
C LYS A 287 19.82 11.34 5.51
N TRP A 288 20.03 10.35 6.37
CA TRP A 288 20.91 10.49 7.53
C TRP A 288 22.35 10.78 7.13
N ILE A 289 22.89 10.03 6.15
CA ILE A 289 24.24 10.30 5.59
C ILE A 289 24.32 11.73 5.04
N SER A 290 23.28 12.19 4.33
CA SER A 290 23.23 13.57 3.82
C SER A 290 23.21 14.61 4.94
N MET A 291 22.48 14.36 6.02
CA MET A 291 22.45 15.25 7.20
C MET A 291 23.81 15.30 7.90
N GLN A 292 24.47 14.14 8.07
CA GLN A 292 25.82 14.07 8.63
C GLN A 292 26.85 14.86 7.82
N ALA A 293 26.75 14.81 6.48
CA ALA A 293 27.57 15.59 5.57
C ALA A 293 27.33 17.11 5.70
N LYS A 294 26.13 17.52 6.13
CA LYS A 294 25.77 18.90 6.46
C LYS A 294 26.13 19.29 7.90
N GLY A 295 26.83 18.42 8.64
CA GLY A 295 27.31 18.70 9.99
C GLY A 295 26.34 18.30 11.11
N TRP A 296 25.19 17.68 10.81
CA TRP A 296 24.35 17.09 11.85
C TRP A 296 25.09 15.95 12.58
N ARG A 297 24.82 15.81 13.87
CA ARG A 297 25.43 14.79 14.73
C ARG A 297 24.38 14.15 15.63
N LEU A 298 24.69 12.95 16.11
CA LEU A 298 23.94 12.31 17.19
C LEU A 298 24.75 12.49 18.46
N LYS A 299 24.17 13.14 19.48
CA LYS A 299 24.81 13.32 20.80
C LYS A 299 23.79 12.97 21.87
N ASP A 300 24.17 12.07 22.78
CA ASP A 300 23.31 11.61 23.88
C ASP A 300 21.92 11.10 23.41
N GLY A 301 21.86 10.52 22.21
CA GLY A 301 20.64 10.00 21.60
C GLY A 301 19.79 11.03 20.85
N GLU A 302 20.18 12.31 20.84
CA GLU A 302 19.45 13.39 20.17
C GLU A 302 20.17 13.90 18.91
N PHE A 303 19.38 14.38 17.95
CA PHE A 303 19.89 15.01 16.73
C PHE A 303 20.32 16.45 17.03
N VAL A 304 21.62 16.72 16.89
CA VAL A 304 22.22 18.04 17.07
C VAL A 304 22.50 18.65 15.70
N ALA A 305 21.94 19.85 15.48
CA ALA A 305 22.18 20.65 14.29
C ALA A 305 23.63 21.17 14.24
N PRO A 306 24.19 21.42 13.04
CA PRO A 306 25.48 22.11 12.93
C PRO A 306 25.44 23.50 13.59
N PRO A 307 26.56 23.95 14.18
CA PRO A 307 26.69 25.27 14.77
C PRO A 307 26.62 26.41 13.74
#